data_AF-A0A7T4YKT4-F1
#
_entry.id   AF-A0A7T4YKT4-F1
#
_cell.length_a   1.000
_cell.length_b   1.000
_cell.length_c   1.000
_cell.angle_alpha   90.00
_cell.angle_beta   90.00
_cell.angle_gamma   90.00
#
_symmetry.space_group_name_H-M   'P 1'
#
loop_
_entity.id
_entity.type
_entity.pdbx_description
1 polymer ?
#
loop_
_entity_poly.entity_id
_entity_poly.type
_entity_poly.pdbx_seq_one_letter_code
_entity_poly.pdbx_strand_id
1 'polypeptide(L)'
;MPGWGELLVLGLIGVLIFGRRLPEVGKNIGRGIVEFKKGLSGIEEDIQNEGQNQPRIDNQQTGQQMNMDEGQKPEGTSDNPQNSQNA
;
A
#
# COMPACT_ATOMS: atom_id res chain seq x y z
N MET A 1 -30.56 9.59 -34.96
CA MET A 1 -30.28 9.49 -33.51
C MET A 1 -31.49 8.84 -32.88
N PRO A 2 -31.39 7.66 -32.24
CA PRO A 2 -32.53 7.10 -31.52
C PRO A 2 -33.01 8.14 -30.49
N GLY A 3 -34.29 8.47 -30.55
CA GLY A 3 -34.89 9.51 -29.72
C GLY A 3 -35.27 8.97 -28.35
N TRP A 4 -35.43 9.85 -27.37
CA TRP A 4 -35.90 9.47 -26.03
C TRP A 4 -37.26 8.75 -26.07
N GLY A 5 -38.11 9.05 -27.06
CA GLY A 5 -39.38 8.36 -27.26
C GLY A 5 -39.22 6.86 -27.58
N GLU A 6 -38.18 6.49 -28.33
CA GLU A 6 -37.92 5.10 -28.72
C GLU A 6 -37.46 4.26 -27.52
N LEU A 7 -36.61 4.85 -26.67
CA LEU A 7 -36.20 4.24 -25.39
C LEU A 7 -37.40 4.06 -24.43
N LEU A 8 -38.32 5.02 -24.39
CA LEU A 8 -39.55 4.92 -23.60
C LEU A 8 -40.46 3.79 -24.09
N VAL A 9 -40.62 3.63 -25.41
CA VAL A 9 -41.42 2.54 -26.00
C VAL A 9 -40.80 1.17 -25.68
N LEU A 10 -39.49 1.03 -25.85
CA LEU A 10 -38.78 -0.22 -25.51
C LEU A 10 -38.85 -0.52 -24.01
N GLY A 11 -38.69 0.51 -23.17
CA GLY A 11 -38.87 0.40 -21.72
C GLY A 11 -40.28 -0.06 -21.36
N LEU A 12 -41.31 0.51 -22.01
CA LEU A 12 -42.70 0.13 -21.78
C LEU A 12 -42.98 -1.32 -22.20
N ILE A 13 -42.47 -1.76 -23.35
CA ILE A 13 -42.57 -3.16 -23.80
C ILE A 13 -41.86 -4.09 -22.80
N GLY A 14 -40.67 -3.71 -22.33
CA GLY A 14 -39.96 -4.44 -21.29
C GLY A 14 -40.78 -4.53 -19.99
N VAL A 15 -41.40 -3.44 -19.55
CA VAL A 15 -42.29 -3.43 -18.38
C VAL A 15 -43.53 -4.29 -18.60
N LEU A 16 -44.09 -4.39 -19.80
CA LEU A 16 -45.23 -5.26 -20.06
C LEU A 16 -44.85 -6.75 -20.02
N ILE A 17 -43.67 -7.11 -20.54
CA ILE A 17 -43.17 -8.49 -20.54
C ILE A 17 -42.76 -8.92 -19.11
N PHE A 18 -41.97 -8.09 -18.43
CA PHE A 18 -41.42 -8.43 -17.10
C PHE A 18 -42.37 -8.04 -15.96
N GLY A 19 -43.26 -7.08 -16.16
CA GLY A 19 -44.24 -6.62 -15.18
C GLY A 19 -43.61 -6.23 -13.85
N ARG A 20 -44.17 -6.79 -12.78
CA ARG A 20 -43.69 -6.60 -11.40
C ARG A 20 -42.32 -7.25 -11.13
N ARG A 21 -41.82 -8.09 -12.03
CA ARG A 21 -40.52 -8.76 -11.89
C ARG A 21 -39.36 -7.86 -12.32
N LEU A 22 -39.61 -6.79 -13.07
CA LEU A 22 -38.59 -5.83 -13.52
C LEU A 22 -37.74 -5.24 -12.37
N PRO A 23 -38.32 -4.73 -11.25
CA PRO A 23 -37.54 -4.30 -10.09
C PRO A 23 -36.79 -5.46 -9.41
N GLU A 24 -37.34 -6.67 -9.47
CA GLU A 24 -36.75 -7.87 -8.89
C GLU A 24 -35.49 -8.32 -9.66
N VAL A 25 -35.56 -8.35 -11.00
CA VAL A 25 -34.40 -8.62 -11.86
C VAL A 25 -33.38 -7.49 -11.81
N GLY A 26 -33.82 -6.23 -11.75
CA GLY A 26 -32.94 -5.08 -11.55
C GLY A 26 -32.18 -5.15 -10.24
N LYS A 27 -32.83 -5.57 -9.14
CA LYS A 27 -32.17 -5.79 -7.83
C LYS A 27 -31.16 -6.94 -7.88
N ASN A 28 -31.46 -8.01 -8.63
CA ASN A 28 -30.57 -9.16 -8.74
C ASN A 28 -29.33 -8.84 -9.60
N ILE A 29 -29.53 -8.16 -10.74
CA ILE A 29 -28.44 -7.69 -11.59
C ILE A 29 -27.62 -6.61 -10.87
N GLY A 30 -28.27 -5.66 -10.19
CA GLY A 30 -27.61 -4.59 -9.46
C GLY A 30 -26.70 -5.11 -8.35
N ARG A 31 -27.13 -6.16 -7.62
CA ARG A 31 -26.26 -6.84 -6.65
C ARG A 31 -25.03 -7.46 -7.31
N GLY A 32 -25.21 -8.16 -8.43
CA GLY A 32 -24.09 -8.73 -9.19
C GLY A 32 -23.09 -7.67 -9.70
N ILE A 33 -23.58 -6.53 -10.20
CA ILE A 33 -22.72 -5.42 -10.64
C ILE A 33 -21.95 -4.82 -9.44
N VAL A 34 -22.59 -4.65 -8.30
CA VAL A 34 -21.96 -4.10 -7.09
C VAL A 34 -20.87 -5.04 -6.56
N GLU A 35 -21.14 -6.34 -6.51
CA GLU A 35 -20.15 -7.36 -6.10
C GLU A 35 -19.00 -7.45 -7.10
N PHE A 36 -19.29 -7.42 -8.41
CA PHE A 36 -18.28 -7.38 -9.45
C PHE A 36 -17.36 -6.15 -9.33
N LYS A 37 -17.94 -4.95 -9.08
CA LYS A 37 -17.16 -3.73 -8.85
C LYS A 37 -16.24 -3.87 -7.62
N LYS A 38 -16.74 -4.45 -6.53
CA LYS A 38 -15.93 -4.68 -5.32
C LYS A 38 -14.79 -5.66 -5.58
N GLY A 39 -15.05 -6.74 -6.33
CA GLY A 39 -14.04 -7.70 -6.73
C GLY A 39 -12.93 -7.08 -7.58
N LEU A 40 -13.30 -6.25 -8.56
CA LEU A 40 -12.31 -5.54 -9.38
C LEU A 40 -11.50 -4.51 -8.58
N SER A 41 -12.14 -3.74 -7.69
CA SER A 41 -11.44 -2.76 -6.85
C SER A 41 -10.46 -3.42 -5.86
N GLY A 42 -10.80 -4.59 -5.31
CA GLY A 42 -9.87 -5.32 -4.43
C GLY A 42 -8.60 -5.78 -5.18
N ILE A 43 -8.73 -6.23 -6.43
CA ILE A 43 -7.59 -6.64 -7.26
C ILE A 43 -6.69 -5.43 -7.58
N GLU A 44 -7.28 -4.26 -7.84
CA GLU A 44 -6.51 -3.03 -8.11
C GLU A 44 -5.69 -2.57 -6.90
N GLU A 45 -6.23 -2.72 -5.68
CA GLU A 45 -5.51 -2.46 -4.43
C GLU A 45 -4.40 -3.49 -4.16
N ASP A 46 -4.63 -4.78 -4.43
CA ASP A 46 -3.61 -5.82 -4.26
C ASP A 46 -2.40 -5.57 -5.16
N ILE A 47 -2.63 -5.20 -6.43
CA ILE A 47 -1.57 -4.89 -7.40
C ILE A 47 -0.76 -3.63 -6.98
N GLN A 48 -1.41 -2.62 -6.40
CA GLN A 48 -0.71 -1.43 -5.90
C GLN A 48 0.11 -1.71 -4.63
N ASN A 49 -0.39 -2.58 -3.75
CA ASN A 49 0.29 -2.91 -2.49
C ASN A 49 1.46 -3.90 -2.68
N GLU A 50 1.38 -4.81 -3.65
CA GLU A 50 2.50 -5.70 -4.00
C GLU A 50 3.72 -4.95 -4.56
N GLY A 51 3.51 -3.76 -5.15
CA GLY A 51 4.59 -2.86 -5.59
C GLY A 51 5.31 -2.10 -4.45
N GLN A 52 4.71 -2.01 -3.25
CA GLN A 52 5.28 -1.27 -2.10
C GLN A 52 6.00 -2.15 -1.08
N ASN A 53 5.88 -3.48 -1.16
CA ASN A 53 6.70 -4.43 -0.41
C ASN A 53 8.06 -4.67 -1.09
N GLN A 54 8.78 -3.59 -1.39
CA GLN A 54 10.22 -3.69 -1.56
C GLN A 54 10.80 -3.81 -0.14
N PRO A 55 11.56 -4.88 0.19
CA PRO A 55 12.17 -5.01 1.50
C PRO A 55 13.05 -3.78 1.73
N ARG A 56 12.64 -2.92 2.66
CA ARG A 56 13.50 -1.85 3.17
C ARG A 56 14.66 -2.56 3.84
N ILE A 57 15.82 -2.55 3.20
CA ILE A 57 17.08 -2.91 3.85
C ILE A 57 17.28 -1.86 4.94
N ASP A 58 16.91 -2.22 6.18
CA ASP A 58 17.10 -1.40 7.38
C ASP A 58 18.60 -1.19 7.62
N ASN A 59 19.15 -0.11 7.05
CA ASN A 59 20.49 0.36 7.37
C ASN A 59 20.40 1.34 8.56
N GLN A 60 20.04 0.83 9.74
CA GLN A 60 19.96 1.61 10.98
C GLN A 60 20.66 0.90 12.15
N GLN A 61 21.92 0.52 11.98
CA GLN A 61 22.81 0.21 13.12
C GLN A 61 24.25 0.65 12.83
N THR A 62 24.50 1.96 12.75
CA THR A 62 25.83 2.53 12.98
C THR A 62 25.70 3.94 13.52
N GLY A 63 25.34 4.03 14.80
CA GLY A 63 25.19 5.28 15.52
C GLY A 63 25.07 5.05 17.02
N GLN A 64 25.85 4.09 17.55
CA GLN A 64 26.04 4.01 18.99
C GLN A 64 26.95 5.15 19.41
N GLN A 65 26.38 6.01 20.23
CA GLN A 65 26.93 7.22 20.80
C GLN A 65 28.25 6.92 21.53
N MET A 66 29.35 7.52 21.09
CA MET A 66 30.51 7.74 21.96
C MET A 66 30.16 8.89 22.92
N ASN A 67 29.50 8.55 24.04
CA ASN A 67 29.55 9.38 25.24
C ASN A 67 30.87 9.07 25.94
N MET A 68 31.90 9.86 25.67
CA MET A 68 33.13 9.86 26.45
C MET A 68 33.03 10.97 27.48
N ASP A 69 32.83 10.50 28.71
CA ASP A 69 32.90 11.19 29.99
C ASP A 69 34.04 12.22 30.04
N GLU A 70 33.64 13.49 30.12
CA GLU A 70 34.53 14.63 30.30
C GLU A 70 34.83 14.76 31.80
N GLY A 71 35.97 14.23 32.26
CA GLY A 71 36.39 14.51 33.63
C GLY A 71 37.49 13.62 34.21
N GLN A 72 38.75 13.93 33.88
CA GLN A 72 39.85 14.14 34.86
C GLN A 72 41.22 14.12 34.15
N LYS A 73 41.93 15.26 34.20
CA LYS A 73 43.41 15.30 34.09
C LYS A 73 43.97 15.11 35.51
N PRO A 74 44.93 14.21 35.71
CA PRO A 74 46.32 14.66 35.95
C PRO A 74 47.33 13.79 35.17
N GLU A 75 48.35 14.38 34.55
CA GLU A 75 49.72 14.49 35.10
C GLU A 75 50.33 13.14 35.54
N GLY A 76 51.41 12.74 34.86
CA GLY A 76 52.19 11.55 35.23
C GLY A 76 53.24 11.20 34.19
N THR A 77 54.36 11.91 34.22
CA THR A 77 55.67 11.52 33.68
C THR A 77 56.02 10.07 34.06
N SER A 78 56.55 9.27 33.12
CA SER A 78 57.82 8.52 33.28
C SER A 78 57.93 7.32 32.34
N ASP A 79 59.02 7.34 31.57
CA ASP A 79 59.93 6.22 31.32
C ASP A 79 59.46 4.99 30.51
N ASN A 80 59.80 5.03 29.22
CA ASN A 80 60.73 4.10 28.51
C ASN A 80 61.24 2.92 29.37
N PRO A 81 61.31 1.65 28.91
CA PRO A 81 62.12 1.28 27.74
C PRO A 81 61.62 0.08 26.93
N GLN A 82 62.39 -0.32 25.91
CA GLN A 82 62.27 -1.53 25.09
C GLN A 82 61.45 -1.31 23.81
N ASN A 83 61.91 -1.63 22.61
CA ASN A 83 63.04 -2.45 22.22
C ASN A 83 63.18 -2.28 20.71
N SER A 84 64.44 -2.17 20.29
CA SER A 84 65.02 -2.60 19.02
C SER A 84 64.05 -3.09 17.95
N GLN A 85 64.06 -2.40 16.81
CA GLN A 85 64.26 -3.07 15.53
C GLN A 85 64.69 -2.05 14.47
N ASN A 86 65.97 -2.15 14.11
CA ASN A 86 66.48 -2.05 12.74
C ASN A 86 66.06 -0.85 11.88
N ALA A 87 66.96 0.12 11.73
CA ALA A 87 67.72 0.39 10.49
C ALA A 87 68.41 1.75 10.57
#